data_AF-A0A8J4XE41-F1
#
_entry.id   AF-A0A8J4XE41-F1
#
_cell.length_a   1.000
_cell.length_b   1.000
_cell.length_c   1.000
_cell.angle_alpha   90.00
_cell.angle_beta   90.00
_cell.angle_gamma   90.00
#
_symmetry.space_group_name_H-M   'P 1'
#
loop_
_entity.id
_entity.type
_entity.pdbx_description
1 polymer ?
#
loop_
_entity_poly.entity_id
_entity_poly.type
_entity_poly.pdbx_seq_one_letter_code
_entity_poly.pdbx_strand_id
1 'polypeptide(L)'
;MAHSFIPPELQNGHGDEDDLEHEHVYLRDRRRAKSLPAYPEQASLFSHLSQRCRKQVKFADALGLTLTSVRHFSIAEDPQVPSEVFAALRSKREPCAAAPARETRLAPEHAAARAKRGGVALETAALSGWAVRGVILAHVADKAWTEVGVRYTFNRWASFADAPAVPVPGERAHADTQTFSFTVHTPPFREPDAGVHFAVYMRTDRGDFWDNNDGQNYRVQCGRVL
;
A
#
# COMPACT_ATOMS: atom_id res chain seq x y z
N MET A 1 -47.39 -30.44 -25.74
CA MET A 1 -46.94 -30.25 -24.34
C MET A 1 -45.83 -29.21 -24.40
N ALA A 2 -46.15 -27.94 -24.21
CA ALA A 2 -46.28 -27.24 -22.91
C ALA A 2 -44.95 -26.50 -22.61
N HIS A 3 -44.79 -25.26 -23.10
CA HIS A 3 -44.90 -23.97 -22.36
C HIS A 3 -43.55 -23.57 -21.71
N SER A 4 -43.04 -22.32 -21.67
CA SER A 4 -43.29 -20.98 -22.30
C SER A 4 -42.22 -20.01 -21.71
N PHE A 5 -41.69 -18.92 -22.27
CA PHE A 5 -41.83 -18.07 -23.49
C PHE A 5 -40.45 -17.34 -23.69
N ILE A 6 -40.00 -16.70 -24.80
CA ILE A 6 -40.55 -15.71 -25.77
C ILE A 6 -40.66 -14.27 -25.19
N PRO A 7 -40.01 -13.22 -25.78
CA PRO A 7 -38.59 -13.03 -26.12
C PRO A 7 -38.07 -11.66 -25.59
N PRO A 8 -36.91 -11.09 -26.01
CA PRO A 8 -36.55 -9.70 -25.69
C PRO A 8 -36.85 -8.73 -26.85
N GLU A 9 -37.32 -7.52 -26.55
CA GLU A 9 -37.22 -6.37 -27.48
C GLU A 9 -37.48 -5.02 -26.77
N LEU A 10 -36.52 -4.10 -26.84
CA LEU A 10 -36.65 -2.81 -27.55
C LEU A 10 -35.38 -1.95 -27.34
N GLN A 11 -35.06 -1.14 -28.35
CA GLN A 11 -33.84 -0.34 -28.45
C GLN A 11 -34.20 1.14 -28.68
N ASN A 12 -33.55 2.09 -27.97
CA ASN A 12 -33.21 3.48 -28.36
C ASN A 12 -32.99 4.41 -27.14
N GLY A 13 -32.26 5.53 -27.35
CA GLY A 13 -31.98 6.58 -26.34
C GLY A 13 -30.65 6.35 -25.60
N HIS A 14 -29.57 7.15 -25.67
CA HIS A 14 -29.29 8.57 -26.00
C HIS A 14 -29.57 9.55 -24.85
N GLY A 15 -28.51 10.25 -24.40
CA GLY A 15 -28.49 11.09 -23.18
C GLY A 15 -28.28 10.25 -21.89
N ASP A 16 -27.55 10.69 -20.86
CA ASP A 16 -26.88 11.98 -20.63
C ASP A 16 -25.58 11.79 -19.81
N GLU A 17 -24.68 12.79 -19.85
CA GLU A 17 -23.40 12.82 -19.12
C GLU A 17 -23.55 13.48 -17.74
N ASP A 18 -23.73 12.72 -16.65
CA ASP A 18 -23.84 13.33 -15.30
C ASP A 18 -23.39 12.43 -14.12
N ASP A 19 -22.35 11.61 -14.32
CA ASP A 19 -21.89 10.60 -13.33
C ASP A 19 -21.00 11.18 -12.19
N LEU A 20 -21.17 12.46 -11.85
CA LEU A 20 -20.36 13.19 -10.85
C LEU A 20 -21.10 13.56 -9.55
N GLU A 21 -22.41 13.32 -9.44
CA GLU A 21 -23.18 13.61 -8.21
C GLU A 21 -23.01 12.57 -7.08
N HIS A 22 -22.34 11.43 -7.33
CA HIS A 22 -22.29 10.28 -6.42
C HIS A 22 -21.67 10.56 -5.02
N GLU A 23 -20.81 11.58 -4.87
CA GLU A 23 -20.27 12.02 -3.55
C GLU A 23 -21.31 12.78 -2.69
N HIS A 24 -22.31 13.45 -3.29
CA HIS A 24 -23.22 14.34 -2.56
C HIS A 24 -24.34 13.62 -1.80
N VAL A 25 -24.57 12.33 -2.08
CA VAL A 25 -25.65 11.52 -1.48
C VAL A 25 -25.46 11.35 0.04
N TYR A 26 -24.21 11.24 0.52
CA TYR A 26 -23.92 10.97 1.93
C TYR A 26 -24.10 12.16 2.89
N LEU A 27 -24.36 13.37 2.37
CA LEU A 27 -24.48 14.60 3.17
C LEU A 27 -25.88 15.25 3.14
N ARG A 28 -26.81 14.79 2.29
CA ARG A 28 -28.21 15.24 2.32
C ARG A 28 -29.07 14.32 3.19
N ASP A 29 -30.02 14.93 3.91
CA ASP A 29 -31.12 14.26 4.59
C ASP A 29 -30.81 13.19 5.66
N ARG A 30 -29.88 13.53 6.58
CA ARG A 30 -30.07 13.19 8.01
C ARG A 30 -31.30 13.94 8.58
N ARG A 31 -32.50 13.58 8.11
CA ARG A 31 -33.77 14.12 8.58
C ARG A 31 -33.89 13.89 10.08
N ARG A 32 -33.89 14.97 10.87
CA ARG A 32 -34.06 14.92 12.33
C ARG A 32 -35.33 14.09 12.63
N ALA A 33 -35.16 12.98 13.34
CA ALA A 33 -36.28 12.13 13.74
C ALA A 33 -37.34 12.98 14.44
N LYS A 34 -38.56 12.97 13.92
CA LYS A 34 -39.70 13.60 14.59
C LYS A 34 -40.03 12.74 15.81
N SER A 35 -39.92 13.31 17.00
CA SER A 35 -40.44 12.69 18.21
C SER A 35 -41.92 12.35 18.03
N LEU A 36 -42.35 11.21 18.57
CA LEU A 36 -43.77 10.86 18.63
C LEU A 36 -44.58 12.02 19.25
N PRO A 37 -45.83 12.26 18.80
CA PRO A 37 -46.67 13.28 19.41
C PRO A 37 -46.90 12.92 20.88
N ALA A 38 -46.57 13.84 21.79
CA ALA A 38 -46.84 13.68 23.21
C ALA A 38 -48.35 13.62 23.44
N TYR A 39 -48.81 12.73 24.33
CA TYR A 39 -50.22 12.69 24.71
C TYR A 39 -50.65 14.03 25.35
N PRO A 40 -51.93 14.44 25.28
CA PRO A 40 -52.35 15.78 25.69
C PRO A 40 -51.94 16.19 27.11
N GLU A 41 -51.97 15.26 28.06
CA GLU A 41 -51.52 15.48 29.46
C GLU A 41 -50.00 15.65 29.58
N GLN A 42 -49.22 14.96 28.75
CA GLN A 42 -47.78 15.15 28.68
C GLN A 42 -47.44 16.51 28.05
N ALA A 43 -48.20 16.92 27.03
CA ALA A 43 -48.03 18.22 26.37
C ALA A 43 -48.36 19.40 27.30
N SER A 44 -49.36 19.27 28.19
CA SER A 44 -49.66 20.30 29.20
C SER A 44 -48.57 20.37 30.29
N LEU A 45 -48.07 19.22 30.76
CA LEU A 45 -46.93 19.17 31.69
C LEU A 45 -45.65 19.79 31.10
N PHE A 46 -45.28 19.45 29.87
CA PHE A 46 -44.13 20.06 29.18
C PHE A 46 -44.31 21.56 28.97
N SER A 47 -45.52 22.02 28.63
CA SER A 47 -45.88 23.44 28.55
C SER A 47 -45.64 24.15 29.87
N HIS A 48 -46.21 23.65 30.97
CA HIS A 48 -46.15 24.27 32.29
C HIS A 48 -44.73 24.29 32.89
N LEU A 49 -43.94 23.22 32.68
CA LEU A 49 -42.51 23.18 33.04
C LEU A 49 -41.71 24.21 32.22
N SER A 50 -42.01 24.36 30.92
CA SER A 50 -41.31 25.31 30.06
C SER A 50 -41.61 26.79 30.33
N GLN A 51 -42.74 27.08 30.98
CA GLN A 51 -43.09 28.43 31.44
C GLN A 51 -42.40 28.77 32.77
N ARG A 52 -42.08 27.77 33.60
CA ARG A 52 -41.38 27.96 34.89
C ARG A 52 -39.85 27.90 34.80
N CYS A 53 -39.28 27.28 33.78
CA CYS A 53 -37.83 27.14 33.63
C CYS A 53 -37.36 27.48 32.20
N ARG A 54 -36.34 28.36 32.07
CA ARG A 54 -35.67 28.59 30.77
C ARG A 54 -35.08 27.27 30.28
N LYS A 55 -35.56 26.76 29.14
CA LYS A 55 -34.98 25.60 28.46
C LYS A 55 -33.50 25.87 28.20
N GLN A 56 -32.63 24.95 28.62
CA GLN A 56 -31.21 24.94 28.29
C GLN A 56 -30.87 23.62 27.61
N VAL A 57 -29.99 23.68 26.62
CA VAL A 57 -29.38 22.49 25.99
C VAL A 57 -27.93 22.44 26.46
N LYS A 58 -27.48 21.26 26.88
CA LYS A 58 -26.06 20.96 27.14
C LYS A 58 -25.65 19.85 26.18
N PHE A 59 -24.44 19.96 25.64
CA PHE A 59 -23.84 18.90 24.84
C PHE A 59 -23.05 17.97 25.76
N ALA A 60 -23.21 16.67 25.53
CA ALA A 60 -22.59 15.61 26.31
C ALA A 60 -21.97 14.56 25.38
N ASP A 61 -21.04 13.78 25.92
CA ASP A 61 -20.47 12.61 25.23
C ASP A 61 -21.42 11.40 25.26
N ALA A 62 -20.96 10.27 24.73
CA ALA A 62 -21.70 9.01 24.71
C ALA A 62 -21.94 8.38 26.09
N LEU A 63 -21.32 8.91 27.15
CA LEU A 63 -21.48 8.51 28.55
C LEU A 63 -22.37 9.49 29.34
N GLY A 64 -22.86 10.55 28.70
CA GLY A 64 -23.68 11.60 29.32
C GLY A 64 -22.88 12.66 30.08
N LEU A 65 -21.55 12.65 30.00
CA LEU A 65 -20.69 13.65 30.62
C LEU A 65 -20.68 14.94 29.79
N THR A 66 -20.74 16.10 30.43
CA THR A 66 -20.73 17.40 29.72
C THR A 66 -19.41 17.57 28.96
N LEU A 67 -19.47 18.02 27.70
CA LEU A 67 -18.28 18.35 26.91
C LEU A 67 -17.62 19.62 27.47
N THR A 68 -16.70 19.44 28.42
CA THR A 68 -16.05 20.53 29.18
C THR A 68 -14.93 21.25 28.43
N SER A 69 -14.45 20.70 27.31
CA SER A 69 -13.42 21.32 26.49
C SER A 69 -13.80 21.27 25.01
N VAL A 70 -14.10 22.43 24.43
CA VAL A 70 -14.22 22.62 22.99
C VAL A 70 -12.93 23.26 22.50
N ARG A 71 -12.04 22.47 21.90
CA ARG A 71 -10.80 22.97 21.30
C ARG A 71 -11.06 23.37 19.86
N HIS A 72 -11.05 24.68 19.60
CA HIS A 72 -11.02 25.22 18.25
C HIS A 72 -9.59 25.12 17.71
N PHE A 73 -9.43 24.62 16.49
CA PHE A 73 -8.15 24.56 15.78
C PHE A 73 -8.18 25.54 14.61
N SER A 74 -7.08 26.24 14.37
CA SER A 74 -6.91 27.08 13.17
C SER A 74 -6.18 26.32 12.07
N ILE A 75 -6.52 26.58 10.80
CA ILE A 75 -5.74 26.10 9.64
C ILE A 75 -4.33 26.72 9.63
N ALA A 76 -4.13 27.84 10.33
CA ALA A 76 -2.84 28.50 10.53
C ALA A 76 -2.18 28.21 11.90
N GLU A 77 -2.65 27.21 12.66
CA GLU A 77 -2.01 26.74 13.90
C GLU A 77 -1.15 25.50 13.59
N ASP A 78 0.16 25.60 13.79
CA ASP A 78 1.07 24.46 13.56
C ASP A 78 0.72 23.27 14.48
N PRO A 79 0.52 22.06 13.92
CA PRO A 79 0.02 20.91 14.68
C PRO A 79 1.00 20.48 15.77
N GLN A 80 0.59 20.68 17.03
CA GLN A 80 1.38 20.33 18.21
C GLN A 80 1.44 18.82 18.42
N VAL A 81 2.39 18.16 17.75
CA VAL A 81 2.66 16.72 17.86
C VAL A 81 3.25 16.39 19.25
N PRO A 82 2.66 15.47 20.04
CA PRO A 82 3.18 15.09 21.35
C PRO A 82 4.61 14.53 21.31
N SER A 83 5.40 14.81 22.35
CA SER A 83 6.78 14.34 22.51
C SER A 83 6.92 12.81 22.45
N GLU A 84 5.86 12.10 22.88
CA GLU A 84 5.67 10.66 22.79
C GLU A 84 5.72 10.14 21.34
N VAL A 85 5.16 10.87 20.38
CA VAL A 85 5.20 10.48 18.95
C VAL A 85 6.64 10.56 18.43
N PHE A 86 7.38 11.60 18.80
CA PHE A 86 8.82 11.70 18.49
C PHE A 86 9.65 10.63 19.22
N ALA A 87 9.28 10.23 20.43
CA ALA A 87 9.90 9.10 21.12
C ALA A 87 9.62 7.77 20.42
N ALA A 88 8.37 7.54 19.99
CA ALA A 88 7.98 6.36 19.22
C ALA A 88 8.68 6.30 17.85
N LEU A 89 8.87 7.44 17.18
CA LEU A 89 9.67 7.53 15.96
C LEU A 89 11.14 7.19 16.22
N ARG A 90 11.76 7.72 17.27
CA ARG A 90 13.14 7.37 17.68
C ARG A 90 13.30 5.90 18.13
N SER A 91 12.23 5.27 18.62
CA SER A 91 12.24 3.85 18.99
C SER A 91 12.14 2.90 17.79
N LYS A 92 11.71 3.38 16.62
CA LYS A 92 11.88 2.69 15.32
C LYS A 92 13.34 2.78 14.90
N ARG A 93 14.21 2.04 15.61
CA ARG A 93 15.65 1.93 15.31
C ARG A 93 15.83 1.53 13.84
N GLU A 94 16.88 2.08 13.22
CA GLU A 94 17.41 1.62 11.93
C GLU A 94 17.42 0.08 11.85
N PRO A 95 17.00 -0.56 10.75
CA PRO A 95 16.78 -2.01 10.73
C PRO A 95 18.07 -2.81 10.91
N CYS A 96 19.20 -2.19 10.56
CA CYS A 96 20.50 -2.87 10.50
C CYS A 96 21.72 -2.01 10.91
N ALA A 97 21.56 -0.92 11.65
CA ALA A 97 22.67 -0.03 12.04
C ALA A 97 23.70 -0.62 13.02
N ALA A 98 23.67 -1.94 13.28
CA ALA A 98 24.56 -2.62 14.22
C ALA A 98 25.13 -3.95 13.68
N ALA A 99 24.86 -4.33 12.43
CA ALA A 99 25.32 -5.59 11.85
C ALA A 99 25.65 -5.46 10.36
N PRO A 100 26.62 -6.22 9.83
CA PRO A 100 26.84 -6.28 8.40
C PRO A 100 25.62 -6.88 7.71
N ALA A 101 25.14 -6.21 6.66
CA ALA A 101 24.13 -6.77 5.77
C ALA A 101 24.68 -8.02 5.08
N ARG A 102 23.87 -9.09 5.01
CA ARG A 102 24.28 -10.30 4.30
C ARG A 102 24.06 -10.10 2.80
N GLU A 103 25.13 -9.67 2.12
CA GLU A 103 25.13 -9.54 0.66
C GLU A 103 24.89 -10.89 -0.03
N THR A 104 24.05 -10.87 -1.05
CA THR A 104 23.90 -11.94 -2.02
C THR A 104 24.60 -11.49 -3.29
N ARG A 105 25.80 -12.00 -3.56
CA ARG A 105 26.57 -11.72 -4.79
C ARG A 105 26.88 -13.05 -5.48
N LEU A 106 26.43 -13.18 -6.72
CA LEU A 106 26.99 -14.19 -7.62
C LEU A 106 28.29 -13.66 -8.21
N ALA A 107 29.20 -14.56 -8.58
CA ALA A 107 30.35 -14.15 -9.38
C ALA A 107 29.89 -13.77 -10.80
N PRO A 108 30.47 -12.76 -11.46
CA PRO A 108 29.93 -12.20 -12.70
C PRO A 108 29.76 -13.24 -13.83
N GLU A 109 30.66 -14.22 -13.93
CA GLU A 109 30.58 -15.31 -14.89
C GLU A 109 29.38 -16.23 -14.64
N HIS A 110 29.00 -16.44 -13.37
CA HIS A 110 27.81 -17.21 -13.01
C HIS A 110 26.52 -16.40 -13.26
N ALA A 111 26.51 -15.09 -12.99
CA ALA A 111 25.38 -14.22 -13.31
C ALA A 111 25.15 -14.16 -14.84
N ALA A 112 26.21 -13.98 -15.63
CA ALA A 112 26.16 -14.01 -17.09
C ALA A 112 25.69 -15.38 -17.63
N ALA A 113 26.17 -16.50 -17.06
CA ALA A 113 25.70 -17.83 -17.44
C ALA A 113 24.23 -18.09 -17.10
N ARG A 114 23.72 -17.54 -15.99
CA ARG A 114 22.28 -17.59 -15.65
C ARG A 114 21.46 -16.72 -16.61
N ALA A 115 21.84 -15.46 -16.84
CA ALA A 115 21.14 -14.56 -17.74
C ALA A 115 21.09 -15.09 -19.19
N LYS A 116 22.19 -15.68 -19.68
CA LYS A 116 22.24 -16.33 -21.00
C LYS A 116 21.34 -17.58 -21.11
N ARG A 117 21.05 -18.26 -19.99
CA ARG A 117 20.15 -19.43 -19.95
C ARG A 117 18.69 -19.04 -19.78
N GLY A 118 18.40 -18.07 -18.92
CA GLY A 118 17.07 -17.73 -18.42
C GLY A 118 16.54 -16.36 -18.81
N GLY A 119 17.23 -15.61 -19.66
CA GLY A 119 16.87 -14.24 -20.08
C GLY A 119 17.19 -13.16 -19.05
N VAL A 120 17.20 -13.49 -17.76
CA VAL A 120 17.48 -12.58 -16.64
C VAL A 120 18.24 -13.32 -15.53
N ALA A 121 19.05 -12.61 -14.74
CA ALA A 121 19.66 -13.12 -13.52
C ALA A 121 19.97 -11.99 -12.51
N LEU A 122 19.98 -12.33 -11.21
CA LEU A 122 20.53 -11.43 -10.18
C LEU A 122 22.06 -11.51 -10.20
N GLU A 123 22.73 -10.36 -10.22
CA GLU A 123 24.19 -10.30 -10.01
C GLU A 123 24.51 -10.02 -8.53
N THR A 124 23.90 -8.96 -7.96
CA THR A 124 24.10 -8.58 -6.55
C THR A 124 22.82 -8.11 -5.87
N ALA A 125 22.71 -8.30 -4.56
CA ALA A 125 21.74 -7.64 -3.69
C ALA A 125 22.29 -7.47 -2.27
N ALA A 126 22.08 -6.29 -1.68
CA ALA A 126 22.52 -5.95 -0.32
C ALA A 126 21.45 -5.12 0.41
N LEU A 127 21.39 -5.24 1.74
CA LEU A 127 20.57 -4.36 2.58
C LEU A 127 21.35 -3.10 2.94
N SER A 128 20.78 -1.93 2.69
CA SER A 128 21.35 -0.63 3.02
C SER A 128 20.31 0.20 3.77
N GLY A 129 20.44 0.26 5.10
CA GLY A 129 19.45 0.89 5.98
C GLY A 129 18.06 0.26 5.84
N TRP A 130 17.14 1.03 5.26
CA TRP A 130 15.73 0.67 5.02
C TRP A 130 15.44 0.18 3.58
N ALA A 131 16.43 -0.25 2.82
CA ALA A 131 16.21 -0.74 1.46
C ALA A 131 17.14 -1.90 1.08
N VAL A 132 16.60 -2.91 0.40
CA VAL A 132 17.41 -3.84 -0.41
C VAL A 132 17.67 -3.17 -1.74
N ARG A 133 18.94 -3.02 -2.10
CA ARG A 133 19.40 -2.55 -3.42
C ARG A 133 20.13 -3.68 -4.11
N GLY A 134 20.08 -3.73 -5.42
CA GLY A 134 20.78 -4.76 -6.17
C GLY A 134 20.86 -4.51 -7.67
N VAL A 135 21.61 -5.38 -8.32
CA VAL A 135 21.96 -5.34 -9.75
C VAL A 135 21.45 -6.61 -10.44
N ILE A 136 20.81 -6.43 -11.58
CA ILE A 136 20.20 -7.47 -12.42
C ILE A 136 20.88 -7.39 -13.79
N LEU A 137 21.24 -8.54 -14.34
CA LEU A 137 21.72 -8.66 -15.72
C LEU A 137 20.61 -9.28 -16.57
N ALA A 138 20.18 -8.58 -17.62
CA ALA A 138 19.07 -8.99 -18.48
C ALA A 138 19.48 -9.03 -19.96
N HIS A 139 18.95 -9.98 -20.71
CA HIS A 139 19.21 -10.17 -22.14
C HIS A 139 18.17 -9.41 -22.99
N VAL A 140 18.45 -8.13 -23.24
CA VAL A 140 17.52 -7.19 -23.90
C VAL A 140 17.79 -7.15 -25.41
N ALA A 141 16.82 -7.62 -26.19
CA ALA A 141 16.89 -7.53 -27.65
C ALA A 141 16.72 -6.08 -28.14
N ASP A 142 17.50 -5.67 -29.14
CA ASP A 142 17.39 -4.33 -29.73
C ASP A 142 15.97 -4.07 -30.26
N LYS A 143 15.42 -2.89 -29.91
CA LYS A 143 14.08 -2.38 -30.27
C LYS A 143 12.86 -3.17 -29.72
N ALA A 144 13.04 -4.14 -28.82
CA ALA A 144 11.93 -4.80 -28.14
C ALA A 144 11.41 -3.97 -26.93
N TRP A 145 10.10 -4.02 -26.66
CA TRP A 145 9.57 -3.57 -25.36
C TRP A 145 10.04 -4.54 -24.29
N THR A 146 10.58 -4.01 -23.18
CA THR A 146 11.12 -4.82 -22.08
C THR A 146 10.85 -4.14 -20.74
N GLU A 147 10.29 -4.88 -19.79
CA GLU A 147 10.15 -4.49 -18.38
C GLU A 147 11.04 -5.39 -17.52
N VAL A 148 12.03 -4.84 -16.82
CA VAL A 148 12.87 -5.58 -15.87
C VAL A 148 12.49 -5.17 -14.45
N GLY A 149 12.43 -6.11 -13.52
CA GLY A 149 12.03 -5.82 -12.15
C GLY A 149 12.27 -6.95 -11.16
N VAL A 150 11.75 -6.74 -9.95
CA VAL A 150 11.88 -7.66 -8.82
C VAL A 150 10.50 -7.89 -8.20
N ARG A 151 10.08 -9.15 -8.10
CA ARG A 151 8.91 -9.54 -7.30
C ARG A 151 9.38 -9.95 -5.91
N TYR A 152 8.84 -9.32 -4.87
CA TYR A 152 9.29 -9.49 -3.49
C TYR A 152 8.14 -9.72 -2.51
N THR A 153 8.48 -10.28 -1.35
CA THR A 153 7.57 -10.55 -0.23
C THR A 153 8.28 -10.37 1.11
N PHE A 154 7.52 -9.94 2.13
CA PHE A 154 7.95 -9.88 3.54
C PHE A 154 7.27 -10.94 4.42
N ASN A 155 6.33 -11.73 3.87
CA ASN A 155 5.44 -12.62 4.62
C ASN A 155 5.36 -14.03 4.00
N ARG A 156 6.53 -14.58 3.62
CA ARG A 156 6.68 -15.96 3.13
C ARG A 156 5.75 -16.28 1.94
N TRP A 157 5.63 -15.34 1.00
CA TRP A 157 4.81 -15.39 -0.23
C TRP A 157 3.28 -15.36 -0.03
N ALA A 158 2.77 -15.13 1.19
CA ALA A 158 1.34 -14.94 1.42
C ALA A 158 0.77 -13.68 0.72
N SER A 159 1.62 -12.66 0.52
CA SER A 159 1.41 -11.59 -0.46
C SER A 159 2.74 -11.20 -1.11
N PHE A 160 2.68 -10.65 -2.32
CA PHE A 160 3.85 -10.14 -3.03
C PHE A 160 3.57 -8.76 -3.64
N ALA A 161 4.64 -8.05 -4.01
CA ALA A 161 4.58 -6.84 -4.81
C ALA A 161 5.74 -6.83 -5.82
N ASP A 162 5.58 -6.08 -6.91
CA ASP A 162 6.60 -5.89 -7.93
C ASP A 162 7.24 -4.49 -7.75
N ALA A 163 8.57 -4.42 -7.91
CA ALA A 163 9.32 -3.17 -7.99
C ALA A 163 10.06 -3.14 -9.34
N PRO A 164 9.94 -2.06 -10.14
CA PRO A 164 10.67 -1.95 -11.40
C PRO A 164 12.18 -1.75 -11.14
N ALA A 165 12.99 -2.23 -12.08
CA ALA A 165 14.42 -1.98 -12.13
C ALA A 165 14.72 -0.96 -13.25
N VAL A 166 15.63 -0.02 -12.98
CA VAL A 166 16.04 1.02 -13.94
C VAL A 166 17.35 0.65 -14.63
N PRO A 167 17.47 0.83 -15.96
CA PRO A 167 18.71 0.51 -16.67
C PRO A 167 19.88 1.38 -16.19
N VAL A 168 21.06 0.79 -16.02
CA VAL A 168 22.28 1.50 -15.65
C VAL A 168 22.91 2.11 -16.92
N PRO A 169 23.11 3.44 -17.00
CA PRO A 169 23.72 4.05 -18.18
C PRO A 169 25.18 3.65 -18.38
N GLY A 170 25.56 3.34 -19.62
CA GLY A 170 26.94 2.99 -20.00
C GLY A 170 27.36 1.55 -19.71
N GLU A 171 26.56 0.77 -18.97
CA GLU A 171 26.94 -0.58 -18.53
C GLU A 171 26.23 -1.67 -19.36
N ARG A 172 26.98 -2.23 -20.32
CA ARG A 172 26.63 -3.45 -21.07
C ARG A 172 27.78 -4.44 -21.00
N ALA A 173 27.53 -5.67 -20.53
CA ALA A 173 28.53 -6.73 -20.51
C ALA A 173 28.87 -7.22 -21.94
N HIS A 174 27.83 -7.40 -22.76
CA HIS A 174 27.88 -7.78 -24.18
C HIS A 174 26.76 -7.06 -24.96
N ALA A 175 26.78 -7.15 -26.29
CA ALA A 175 25.86 -6.45 -27.19
C ALA A 175 24.37 -6.54 -26.76
N ASP A 176 23.88 -7.76 -26.52
CA ASP A 176 22.47 -8.06 -26.23
C ASP A 176 22.15 -8.16 -24.73
N THR A 177 23.06 -7.69 -23.86
CA THR A 177 22.89 -7.74 -22.39
C THR A 177 23.04 -6.36 -21.77
N GLN A 178 22.12 -6.01 -20.87
CA GLN A 178 22.11 -4.72 -20.20
C GLN A 178 21.95 -4.90 -18.69
N THR A 179 22.65 -4.05 -17.94
CA THR A 179 22.60 -4.01 -16.48
C THR A 179 21.44 -3.12 -16.00
N PHE A 180 20.70 -3.56 -15.00
CA PHE A 180 19.61 -2.84 -14.36
C PHE A 180 19.83 -2.80 -12.84
N SER A 181 19.38 -1.72 -12.20
CA SER A 181 19.44 -1.56 -10.74
C SER A 181 18.04 -1.44 -10.15
N PHE A 182 17.80 -2.04 -8.98
CA PHE A 182 16.51 -1.99 -8.30
C PHE A 182 16.64 -1.50 -6.86
N THR A 183 15.51 -1.11 -6.26
CA THR A 183 15.43 -0.75 -4.84
C THR A 183 14.09 -1.18 -4.27
N VAL A 184 14.10 -2.06 -3.27
CA VAL A 184 12.93 -2.50 -2.50
C VAL A 184 13.03 -1.91 -1.10
N HIS A 185 12.11 -1.01 -0.75
CA HIS A 185 12.04 -0.43 0.59
C HIS A 185 11.50 -1.46 1.59
N THR A 186 12.17 -1.60 2.73
CA THR A 186 11.89 -2.65 3.73
C THR A 186 11.18 -2.10 4.96
N PRO A 187 10.16 -2.79 5.50
CA PRO A 187 9.61 -2.46 6.81
C PRO A 187 10.66 -2.70 7.92
N PRO A 188 10.45 -2.14 9.14
CA PRO A 188 11.31 -2.48 10.28
C PRO A 188 11.20 -3.97 10.59
N PHE A 189 12.29 -4.72 10.36
CA PHE A 189 12.37 -6.13 10.71
C PHE A 189 12.31 -6.31 12.23
N ARG A 190 11.24 -6.96 12.73
CA ARG A 190 11.01 -7.19 14.17
C ARG A 190 11.37 -8.60 14.62
N GLU A 191 11.26 -9.58 13.72
CA GLU A 191 11.50 -11.00 14.00
C GLU A 191 12.94 -11.37 13.61
N PRO A 192 13.65 -12.26 14.35
CA PRO A 192 15.03 -12.62 14.02
C PRO A 192 15.22 -13.31 12.65
N ASP A 193 14.17 -13.90 12.08
CA ASP A 193 14.17 -14.48 10.73
C ASP A 193 13.51 -13.58 9.67
N ALA A 194 13.07 -12.38 10.03
CA ALA A 194 12.49 -11.44 9.08
C ALA A 194 13.52 -11.00 8.03
N GLY A 195 13.03 -10.69 6.83
CA GLY A 195 13.83 -10.32 5.68
C GLY A 195 12.97 -10.21 4.43
N VAL A 196 13.61 -9.87 3.32
CA VAL A 196 12.98 -9.86 2.00
C VAL A 196 13.27 -11.17 1.29
N HIS A 197 12.24 -11.88 0.85
CA HIS A 197 12.39 -12.91 -0.17
C HIS A 197 11.98 -12.34 -1.53
N PHE A 198 12.71 -12.67 -2.59
CA PHE A 198 12.44 -12.12 -3.92
C PHE A 198 12.96 -12.99 -5.07
N ALA A 199 12.39 -12.75 -6.25
CA ALA A 199 12.84 -13.26 -7.54
C ALA A 199 12.92 -12.09 -8.53
N VAL A 200 13.85 -12.16 -9.49
CA VAL A 200 14.00 -11.12 -10.54
C VAL A 200 13.29 -11.57 -11.81
N TYR A 201 12.74 -10.62 -12.57
CA TYR A 201 12.00 -10.90 -13.80
C TYR A 201 12.39 -9.96 -14.94
N MET A 202 12.12 -10.41 -16.16
CA MET A 202 12.11 -9.62 -17.38
C MET A 202 10.88 -10.01 -18.21
N ARG A 203 9.98 -9.07 -18.48
CA ARG A 203 8.85 -9.25 -19.41
C ARG A 203 9.20 -8.65 -20.77
N THR A 204 8.78 -9.30 -21.84
CA THR A 204 9.05 -8.88 -23.23
C THR A 204 7.83 -9.13 -24.13
N ASP A 205 7.87 -8.65 -25.36
CA ASP A 205 6.97 -9.04 -26.45
C ASP A 205 6.91 -10.57 -26.70
N ARG A 206 7.93 -11.30 -26.24
CA ARG A 206 8.11 -12.75 -26.43
C ARG A 206 7.77 -13.57 -25.19
N GLY A 207 7.35 -12.92 -24.10
CA GLY A 207 6.96 -13.56 -22.85
C GLY A 207 7.81 -13.16 -21.63
N ASP A 208 7.53 -13.87 -20.53
CA ASP A 208 8.07 -13.61 -19.19
C ASP A 208 9.24 -14.55 -18.84
N PHE A 209 10.35 -13.94 -18.42
CA PHE A 209 11.58 -14.58 -17.98
C PHE A 209 11.79 -14.33 -16.48
N TRP A 210 12.26 -15.34 -15.75
CA TRP A 210 12.36 -15.32 -14.29
C TRP A 210 13.65 -15.98 -13.80
N ASP A 211 14.35 -15.33 -12.87
CA ASP A 211 15.33 -15.99 -12.01
C ASP A 211 14.87 -15.96 -10.56
N ASN A 212 14.42 -17.13 -10.11
CA ASN A 212 13.96 -17.42 -8.77
C ASN A 212 14.99 -18.26 -7.98
N ASN A 213 16.28 -18.18 -8.32
CA ASN A 213 17.35 -18.95 -7.67
C ASN A 213 17.05 -20.46 -7.65
N ASP A 214 16.68 -20.99 -8.83
CA ASP A 214 16.31 -22.39 -9.07
C ASP A 214 15.25 -22.91 -8.07
N GLY A 215 14.24 -22.08 -7.80
CA GLY A 215 13.11 -22.36 -6.90
C GLY A 215 13.31 -21.97 -5.44
N GLN A 216 14.55 -21.69 -4.99
CA GLN A 216 14.81 -21.31 -3.59
C GLN A 216 14.44 -19.86 -3.28
N ASN A 217 14.35 -19.02 -4.32
CA ASN A 217 14.34 -17.56 -4.28
C ASN A 217 15.62 -16.96 -3.67
N TYR A 218 15.79 -15.65 -3.82
CA TYR A 218 16.79 -14.89 -3.09
C TYR A 218 16.24 -14.44 -1.75
N ARG A 219 17.11 -14.33 -0.74
CA ARG A 219 16.74 -13.84 0.60
C ARG A 219 17.80 -12.88 1.11
N VAL A 220 17.40 -11.65 1.43
CA VAL A 220 18.24 -10.67 2.13
C VAL A 220 17.64 -10.39 3.50
N GLN A 221 18.47 -10.49 4.54
CA GLN A 221 18.10 -10.30 5.93
C GLN A 221 19.08 -9.32 6.58
N CYS A 222 18.62 -8.60 7.61
CA CYS A 222 19.56 -7.98 8.53
C CYS A 222 20.19 -9.06 9.43
N GLY A 223 21.50 -8.99 9.64
CA GLY A 223 22.16 -9.81 10.66
C GLY A 223 21.83 -9.32 12.08
N ARG A 224 21.95 -10.21 13.07
CA ARG A 224 22.26 -9.80 14.44
C ARG A 224 23.74 -10.05 14.68
N VAL A 225 24.42 -9.09 15.30
CA VAL A 225 25.53 -9.44 16.18
C VAL A 225 24.89 -10.09 17.41
N LEU A 226 25.41 -11.24 17.82
CA LEU A 226 25.03 -11.96 19.03
C LEU A 226 25.86 -11.48 20.22
#